data_AF-A0A1F8GK25-F1
#
_entry.id   AF-A0A1F8GK25-F1
#
_cell.length_a   1.000
_cell.length_b   1.000
_cell.length_c   1.000
_cell.angle_alpha   90.00
_cell.angle_beta   90.00
_cell.angle_gamma   90.00
#
_symmetry.space_group_name_H-M   'P 1'
#
loop_
_entity.id
_entity.type
_entity.pdbx_description
1 polymer ?
#
loop_
_entity_poly.entity_id
_entity_poly.type
_entity_poly.pdbx_seq_one_letter_code
_entity_poly.pdbx_strand_id
1 'polypeptide(L)'
;MENPRFKKVRLKIHGMHCASCEVLIERKLKKVAGIEKVQVSHGNGKADILCSCELNLRQLNNLVKEDGYRISSWDDRNDSIYPGVHRNTAKNYLQIGWIFLVIVSLYYILKQFNFLPDFTISQRMSYGLIFLIGLVAALSSCIAIVGGLLLALAGRYSEEHPNLSGIKKFKPHIYFNSGRIAGYTAFGAIVGALGSVMTLSPRTNGYLMIVVSLVMLTLGFQLLHLFPGLRRFTPKMPKFISHKIHDLSTKEGKRASFTLGALTFFLPCGFTQALQLYVLASGDWKIGALTMLTFSLGTLPALLSISAISSFAKGAFQQHFLRFAGVLIVLLSLFNINNGLTLAGYSFDPASAFSTKSDGTPRWDISPVKIEDGRQVIKMTVNGYSYEPNRFIVVKDIPVEWQIDGANAAGCGKVIVIPSLGMSKYLSPQGITTVTFTPEKTGDIPFNCSMGMMTRGSGFTVIPNKTGIVGAKTELRADPQISVCDPAIASCPEVQKLAIEVSLERGVVPRSLIAKKNVPIELTIDDKDPLGGCMSVWVIPEYNVTIPMNGTVTKNVFTPTESGTIDITCSMGSKLAEINVLD
;
A
#
# COMPACT_ATOMS: atom_id res chain seq x y z
N MET A 1 -33.54 -20.20 51.84
CA MET A 1 -32.43 -19.56 51.10
C MET A 1 -33.04 -18.55 50.16
N GLU A 2 -33.00 -17.26 50.51
CA GLU A 2 -33.52 -16.18 49.67
C GLU A 2 -32.66 -16.05 48.40
N ASN A 3 -33.32 -16.06 47.24
CA ASN A 3 -32.70 -15.88 45.95
C ASN A 3 -32.21 -14.41 45.84
N PRO A 4 -30.91 -14.11 45.63
CA PRO A 4 -30.45 -12.74 45.57
C PRO A 4 -31.14 -11.99 44.42
N ARG A 5 -31.92 -10.97 44.76
CA ARG A 5 -32.67 -10.16 43.79
C ARG A 5 -31.69 -9.30 42.99
N PHE A 6 -31.23 -9.79 41.84
CA PHE A 6 -30.35 -9.04 40.95
C PHE A 6 -31.05 -7.78 40.42
N LYS A 7 -30.44 -6.62 40.62
CA LYS A 7 -30.91 -5.33 40.09
C LYS A 7 -30.09 -4.96 38.87
N LYS A 8 -30.79 -4.48 37.83
CA LYS A 8 -30.15 -3.91 36.64
C LYS A 8 -30.00 -2.41 36.81
N VAL A 9 -28.77 -1.93 36.89
CA VAL A 9 -28.45 -0.51 37.05
C VAL A 9 -27.81 0.02 35.78
N ARG A 10 -28.23 1.21 35.36
CA ARG A 10 -27.68 1.92 34.22
C ARG A 10 -26.88 3.12 34.69
N LEU A 11 -25.62 3.20 34.27
CA LEU A 11 -24.72 4.29 34.59
C LEU A 11 -24.19 4.93 33.31
N LYS A 12 -23.82 6.20 33.41
CA LYS A 12 -23.17 6.96 32.34
C LYS A 12 -21.71 7.20 32.70
N ILE A 13 -20.82 6.81 31.79
CA ILE A 13 -19.37 6.85 31.95
C ILE A 13 -18.78 7.89 31.01
N HIS A 14 -18.11 8.87 31.60
CA HIS A 14 -17.49 10.01 30.94
C HIS A 14 -16.02 9.75 30.65
N GLY A 15 -15.50 10.32 29.57
CA GLY A 15 -14.09 10.22 29.17
C GLY A 15 -13.73 8.99 28.34
N MET A 16 -14.70 8.16 27.92
CA MET A 16 -14.41 7.00 27.07
C MET A 16 -14.17 7.40 25.62
N HIS A 17 -13.09 6.88 25.02
CA HIS A 17 -12.72 7.21 23.66
C HIS A 17 -12.61 6.05 22.66
N CYS A 18 -12.53 4.81 23.13
CA CYS A 18 -12.36 3.64 22.28
C CYS A 18 -12.94 2.36 22.91
N ALA A 19 -13.00 1.28 22.13
CA ALA A 19 -13.38 -0.05 22.61
C ALA A 19 -12.48 -0.57 23.75
N SER A 20 -11.21 -0.16 23.78
CA SER A 20 -10.30 -0.51 24.89
C SER A 20 -10.72 0.13 26.22
N CYS A 21 -11.33 1.32 26.19
CA CYS A 21 -11.94 1.94 27.38
C CYS A 21 -13.10 1.09 27.91
N GLU A 22 -13.91 0.49 27.02
CA GLU A 22 -15.01 -0.40 27.43
C GLU A 22 -14.47 -1.58 28.23
N VAL A 23 -13.44 -2.25 27.72
CA VAL A 23 -12.85 -3.44 28.37
C VAL A 23 -12.20 -3.10 29.71
N LEU A 24 -11.47 -1.99 29.79
CA LEU A 24 -10.83 -1.53 31.03
C LEU A 24 -11.88 -1.30 32.12
N ILE A 25 -12.95 -0.58 31.78
CA ILE A 25 -14.02 -0.23 32.70
C ILE A 25 -14.87 -1.45 33.07
N GLU A 26 -15.23 -2.32 32.10
CA GLU A 26 -15.93 -3.58 32.37
C GLU A 26 -15.17 -4.42 33.41
N ARG A 27 -13.84 -4.53 33.27
CA ARG A 27 -13.00 -5.29 34.20
C ARG A 27 -12.90 -4.64 35.57
N LYS A 28 -12.71 -3.32 35.64
CA LYS A 28 -12.65 -2.60 36.92
C LYS A 28 -13.97 -2.74 37.68
N LEU A 29 -15.10 -2.50 37.01
CA LEU A 29 -16.41 -2.65 37.61
C LEU A 29 -16.69 -4.10 38.02
N LYS A 30 -16.31 -5.10 37.21
CA LYS A 30 -16.50 -6.51 37.56
C LYS A 30 -15.72 -6.96 38.82
N LYS A 31 -14.69 -6.22 39.26
CA LYS A 31 -13.96 -6.49 40.51
C LYS A 31 -14.70 -6.02 41.77
N VAL A 32 -15.76 -5.21 41.62
CA VAL A 32 -16.54 -4.72 42.76
C VAL A 32 -17.43 -5.85 43.27
N ALA A 33 -17.38 -6.09 44.59
CA ALA A 33 -18.15 -7.15 45.22
C ALA A 33 -19.66 -6.98 44.96
N GLY A 34 -20.33 -8.07 44.58
CA GLY A 34 -21.76 -8.09 44.27
C GLY A 34 -22.12 -7.71 42.83
N ILE A 35 -21.15 -7.37 41.97
CA ILE A 35 -21.38 -7.20 40.53
C ILE A 35 -21.17 -8.53 39.80
N GLU A 36 -22.21 -9.02 39.12
CA GLU A 36 -22.18 -10.31 38.41
C GLU A 36 -21.89 -10.13 36.93
N LYS A 37 -22.50 -9.12 36.30
CA LYS A 37 -22.33 -8.83 34.87
C LYS A 37 -22.19 -7.34 34.63
N VAL A 38 -21.25 -6.97 33.75
CA VAL A 38 -21.04 -5.59 33.31
C VAL A 38 -20.95 -5.57 31.79
N GLN A 39 -21.65 -4.62 31.17
CA GLN A 39 -21.54 -4.35 29.75
C GLN A 39 -21.42 -2.85 29.53
N VAL A 40 -20.29 -2.42 28.94
CA VAL A 40 -19.99 -1.00 28.70
C VAL A 40 -19.97 -0.72 27.21
N SER A 41 -20.36 0.50 26.83
CA SER A 41 -20.37 0.99 25.45
C SER A 41 -19.80 2.41 25.38
N HIS A 42 -18.63 2.57 24.75
CA HIS A 42 -17.99 3.85 24.49
C HIS A 42 -18.75 4.71 23.48
N GLY A 43 -19.55 4.07 22.61
CA GLY A 43 -20.33 4.77 21.58
C GLY A 43 -21.40 5.70 22.14
N ASN A 44 -21.96 5.37 23.31
CA ASN A 44 -23.00 6.16 23.99
C ASN A 44 -22.69 6.43 25.47
N GLY A 45 -21.48 6.10 25.94
CA GLY A 45 -21.08 6.26 27.32
C GLY A 45 -21.86 5.40 28.31
N LYS A 46 -22.58 4.37 27.87
CA LYS A 46 -23.50 3.60 28.72
C LYS A 46 -22.81 2.41 29.37
N ALA A 47 -23.08 2.18 30.65
CA ALA A 47 -22.76 0.94 31.36
C ALA A 47 -24.03 0.30 31.92
N ASP A 48 -24.32 -0.92 31.46
CA ASP A 48 -25.36 -1.79 31.99
C ASP A 48 -24.72 -2.77 32.99
N ILE A 49 -25.13 -2.68 34.26
CA ILE A 49 -24.58 -3.48 35.36
C ILE A 49 -25.70 -4.34 35.95
N LEU A 50 -25.42 -5.62 36.16
CA LEU A 50 -26.25 -6.54 36.92
C LEU A 50 -25.55 -6.80 38.27
N CYS A 51 -26.18 -6.40 39.37
CA CYS A 51 -25.60 -6.54 40.70
C CYS A 51 -26.62 -7.02 41.74
N SER A 52 -26.15 -7.77 42.73
CA SER A 52 -26.89 -8.15 43.93
C SER A 52 -26.65 -7.18 45.10
N CYS A 53 -25.77 -6.18 44.91
CA CYS A 53 -25.43 -5.15 45.90
C CYS A 53 -26.01 -3.77 45.54
N GLU A 54 -26.02 -2.85 46.51
CA GLU A 54 -26.25 -1.43 46.25
C GLU A 54 -24.97 -0.76 45.78
N LEU A 55 -25.00 -0.17 44.57
CA LEU A 55 -23.86 0.48 43.97
C LEU A 55 -23.65 1.88 44.56
N ASN A 56 -22.54 2.07 45.27
CA ASN A 56 -22.14 3.39 45.74
C ASN A 56 -21.39 4.17 44.64
N LEU A 57 -22.03 5.20 44.08
CA LEU A 57 -21.44 6.05 43.03
C LEU A 57 -20.11 6.70 43.44
N ARG A 58 -19.89 7.00 44.72
CA ARG A 58 -18.64 7.60 45.21
C ARG A 58 -17.49 6.59 45.16
N GLN A 59 -17.76 5.34 45.54
CA GLN A 59 -16.79 4.25 45.44
C GLN A 59 -16.46 3.92 43.98
N LEU A 60 -17.47 3.86 43.11
CA LEU A 60 -17.29 3.64 41.67
C LEU A 60 -16.49 4.77 41.02
N ASN A 61 -16.76 6.03 41.37
CA ASN A 61 -15.99 7.16 40.88
C ASN A 61 -14.53 7.08 41.34
N ASN A 62 -14.26 6.76 42.60
CA ASN A 62 -12.87 6.61 43.07
C ASN A 62 -12.10 5.51 42.32
N LEU A 63 -12.77 4.42 41.95
CA LEU A 63 -12.19 3.30 41.20
C LEU A 63 -11.69 3.69 39.80
N VAL A 64 -12.38 4.63 39.15
CA VAL A 64 -12.12 5.02 37.74
C VAL A 64 -11.47 6.40 37.60
N LYS A 65 -11.42 7.19 38.68
CA LYS A 65 -10.88 8.56 38.72
C LYS A 65 -9.41 8.62 38.32
N GLU A 66 -8.61 7.65 38.76
CA GLU A 66 -7.17 7.59 38.46
C GLU A 66 -6.88 7.36 36.96
N ASP A 67 -7.80 6.76 36.21
CA ASP A 67 -7.67 6.57 34.76
C ASP A 67 -8.35 7.71 33.96
N GLY A 68 -8.78 8.79 34.63
CA GLY A 68 -9.41 9.95 33.99
C GLY A 68 -10.88 9.79 33.61
N TYR A 69 -11.58 8.74 34.07
CA TYR A 69 -13.03 8.57 33.82
C TYR A 69 -13.87 9.05 35.01
N ARG A 70 -15.16 9.30 34.77
CA ARG A 70 -16.17 9.57 35.82
C ARG A 70 -17.47 8.83 35.55
N ILE A 71 -18.17 8.45 36.61
CA ILE A 71 -19.42 7.70 36.57
C ILE A 71 -20.54 8.55 37.16
N SER A 72 -21.66 8.65 36.44
CA SER A 72 -22.87 9.37 36.84
C SER A 72 -24.11 8.49 36.66
N SER A 73 -25.23 8.88 37.26
CA SER A 73 -26.50 8.21 37.02
C SER A 73 -26.91 8.37 35.55
N TRP A 74 -27.56 7.36 34.98
CA TRP A 74 -28.07 7.45 33.60
C TRP A 74 -29.20 8.49 33.46
N ASP A 75 -29.99 8.69 34.50
CA ASP A 75 -31.20 9.54 34.48
C ASP A 75 -30.97 10.98 34.96
N ASP A 76 -29.73 11.35 35.33
CA ASP A 76 -29.39 12.73 35.71
C ASP A 76 -29.51 13.66 34.49
N ARG A 77 -30.61 14.42 34.43
CA ARG A 77 -30.90 15.41 33.37
C ARG A 77 -30.10 16.71 33.51
N ASN A 78 -29.37 16.90 34.61
CA ASN A 78 -28.67 18.15 34.93
C ASN A 78 -27.22 18.22 34.43
N ASP A 79 -26.86 17.35 33.48
CA ASP A 79 -25.49 17.14 32.99
C ASP A 79 -25.15 18.11 31.82
N SER A 80 -25.51 19.40 31.96
CA SER A 80 -25.21 20.48 31.00
C SER A 80 -23.85 21.15 31.26
N ILE A 81 -23.15 20.74 32.31
CA ILE A 81 -21.86 21.27 32.70
C ILE A 81 -20.88 20.08 32.62
N TYR A 82 -19.83 20.23 31.81
CA TYR A 82 -18.71 19.29 31.58
C TYR A 82 -18.84 18.30 30.40
N PRO A 83 -17.75 18.12 29.63
CA PRO A 83 -17.87 17.89 28.19
C PRO A 83 -18.07 16.41 27.90
N GLY A 84 -19.27 16.06 27.46
CA GLY A 84 -19.43 14.92 26.57
C GLY A 84 -18.52 15.11 25.36
N VAL A 85 -17.69 14.11 25.06
CA VAL A 85 -16.88 13.95 23.83
C VAL A 85 -16.29 15.26 23.33
N HIS A 86 -15.01 15.55 23.62
CA HIS A 86 -14.30 16.75 23.14
C HIS A 86 -14.62 17.03 21.66
N ARG A 87 -15.59 17.91 21.41
CA ARG A 87 -15.95 18.38 20.09
C ARG A 87 -14.93 19.44 19.73
N ASN A 88 -14.50 19.45 18.48
CA ASN A 88 -13.61 20.50 18.05
C ASN A 88 -14.33 21.84 18.12
N THR A 89 -13.72 22.79 18.83
CA THR A 89 -14.11 24.20 18.76
C THR A 89 -13.72 24.76 17.39
N ALA A 90 -14.33 25.87 16.95
CA ALA A 90 -13.95 26.56 15.72
C ALA A 90 -12.43 26.81 15.62
N LYS A 91 -11.78 27.18 16.74
CA LYS A 91 -10.32 27.33 16.84
C LYS A 91 -9.56 26.04 16.51
N ASN A 92 -10.07 24.87 16.91
CA ASN A 92 -9.44 23.58 16.62
C ASN A 92 -9.54 23.26 15.12
N TYR A 93 -10.70 23.51 14.49
CA TYR A 93 -10.85 23.34 13.04
C TYR A 93 -9.91 24.27 12.27
N LEU A 94 -9.78 25.53 12.70
CA LEU A 94 -8.88 26.49 12.08
C LEU A 94 -7.40 26.07 12.22
N GLN A 95 -7.02 25.54 13.38
CA GLN A 95 -5.67 24.97 13.57
C GLN A 95 -5.42 23.75 12.69
N ILE A 96 -6.40 22.85 12.55
CA ILE A 96 -6.30 21.69 11.65
C ILE A 96 -6.15 22.15 10.19
N GLY A 97 -6.96 23.13 9.77
CA GLY A 97 -6.88 23.72 8.43
C GLY A 97 -5.54 24.39 8.17
N TRP A 98 -4.99 25.12 9.15
CA TRP A 98 -3.65 25.71 9.04
C TRP A 98 -2.56 24.66 8.87
N ILE A 99 -2.58 23.60 9.69
CA ILE A 99 -1.61 22.49 9.57
C ILE A 99 -1.71 21.85 8.18
N PHE A 100 -2.92 21.63 7.67
CA PHE A 100 -3.14 21.11 6.32
C PHE A 100 -2.51 22.01 5.25
N LEU A 101 -2.78 23.31 5.31
CA LEU A 101 -2.21 24.27 4.36
C LEU A 101 -0.69 24.29 4.40
N VAL A 102 -0.09 24.32 5.61
CA VAL A 102 1.38 24.30 5.77
C VAL A 102 1.99 23.05 5.14
N ILE A 103 1.41 21.86 5.39
CA ILE A 103 1.93 20.60 4.83
C ILE A 103 1.83 20.62 3.29
N VAL A 104 0.69 21.05 2.74
CA VAL A 104 0.46 21.09 1.29
C VAL A 104 1.39 22.12 0.63
N SER A 105 1.49 23.34 1.18
CA SER A 105 2.40 24.37 0.70
C SER A 105 3.86 23.91 0.75
N LEU A 106 4.29 23.29 1.86
CA LEU A 106 5.64 22.74 1.97
C LEU A 106 5.92 21.68 0.90
N TYR A 107 4.97 20.78 0.63
CA TYR A 107 5.11 19.80 -0.44
C TYR A 107 5.33 20.45 -1.82
N TYR A 108 4.52 21.45 -2.17
CA TYR A 108 4.69 22.15 -3.46
C TYR A 108 5.98 22.95 -3.53
N ILE A 109 6.42 23.57 -2.43
CA ILE A 109 7.72 24.26 -2.35
C ILE A 109 8.87 23.27 -2.55
N LEU A 110 8.89 22.16 -1.80
CA LEU A 110 9.93 21.14 -1.93
C LEU A 110 9.98 20.55 -3.35
N LYS A 111 8.83 20.39 -3.99
CA LYS A 111 8.73 19.98 -5.39
C LYS A 111 9.28 21.04 -6.35
N GLN A 112 8.93 22.31 -6.17
CA GLN A 112 9.38 23.42 -7.02
C GLN A 112 10.91 23.56 -7.03
N PHE A 113 11.55 23.31 -5.90
CA PHE A 113 13.00 23.40 -5.72
C PHE A 113 13.73 22.06 -5.95
N ASN A 114 13.05 21.01 -6.42
CA ASN A 114 13.62 19.67 -6.60
C ASN A 114 14.34 19.09 -5.36
N PHE A 115 13.92 19.50 -4.16
CA PHE A 115 14.47 18.98 -2.89
C PHE A 115 13.93 17.59 -2.53
N LEU A 116 12.92 17.09 -3.24
CA LEU A 116 12.44 15.73 -3.09
C LEU A 116 13.33 14.82 -3.94
N PRO A 117 14.25 14.03 -3.33
CA PRO A 117 15.07 13.10 -4.11
C PRO A 117 14.17 12.08 -4.82
N ASP A 118 14.40 11.89 -6.11
CA ASP A 118 13.85 10.77 -6.87
C ASP A 118 14.47 9.48 -6.35
N PHE A 119 13.91 8.91 -5.29
CA PHE A 119 14.32 7.60 -4.80
C PHE A 119 13.95 6.55 -5.85
N THR A 120 14.79 6.37 -6.85
CA THR A 120 14.65 5.34 -7.88
C THR A 120 14.80 3.98 -7.21
N ILE A 121 13.71 3.21 -7.15
CA ILE A 121 13.74 1.82 -6.67
C ILE A 121 14.42 1.01 -7.78
N SER A 122 15.74 0.92 -7.77
CA SER A 122 16.45 0.07 -8.74
C SER A 122 16.28 -1.41 -8.37
N GLN A 123 16.49 -2.31 -9.34
CA GLN A 123 16.36 -3.77 -9.14
C GLN A 123 17.37 -4.36 -8.14
N ARG A 124 18.40 -3.58 -7.77
CA ARG A 124 19.32 -3.90 -6.66
C ARG A 124 19.50 -2.65 -5.81
N MET A 125 18.59 -2.43 -4.88
CA MET A 125 18.79 -1.40 -3.88
C MET A 125 19.91 -1.82 -2.95
N SER A 126 20.93 -0.98 -2.81
CA SER A 126 21.95 -1.19 -1.79
C SER A 126 21.30 -1.14 -0.40
N TYR A 127 21.81 -1.95 0.53
CA TYR A 127 21.34 -1.91 1.92
C TYR A 127 21.54 -0.51 2.55
N GLY A 128 22.56 0.25 2.10
CA GLY A 128 22.74 1.64 2.50
C GLY A 128 21.56 2.53 2.09
N LEU A 129 21.07 2.40 0.84
CA LEU A 129 19.88 3.13 0.38
C LEU A 129 18.62 2.70 1.15
N ILE A 130 18.45 1.40 1.41
CA ILE A 130 17.32 0.87 2.19
C ILE A 130 17.34 1.43 3.63
N PHE A 131 18.52 1.54 4.24
CA PHE A 131 18.68 2.14 5.56
C PHE A 131 18.28 3.62 5.55
N LEU A 132 18.74 4.39 4.55
CA LEU A 132 18.37 5.79 4.38
C LEU A 132 16.86 5.97 4.14
N ILE A 133 16.25 5.10 3.32
CA ILE A 133 14.80 5.06 3.15
C ILE A 133 14.12 4.81 4.51
N GLY A 134 14.64 3.91 5.34
CA GLY A 134 14.16 3.70 6.70
C GLY A 134 14.24 4.95 7.58
N LEU A 135 15.37 5.67 7.53
CA LEU A 135 15.59 6.90 8.27
C LEU A 135 14.60 8.00 7.84
N VAL A 136 14.46 8.22 6.52
CA VAL A 136 13.53 9.21 5.95
C VAL A 136 12.07 8.81 6.20
N ALA A 137 11.74 7.53 6.07
CA ALA A 137 10.41 7.02 6.36
C ALA A 137 10.03 7.31 7.81
N ALA A 138 10.94 7.07 8.75
CA ALA A 138 10.75 7.34 10.17
C ALA A 138 10.76 8.83 10.52
N LEU A 139 11.03 9.74 9.58
CA LEU A 139 10.86 11.19 9.71
C LEU A 139 9.59 11.73 9.01
N SER A 140 8.86 10.86 8.29
CA SER A 140 7.70 11.25 7.47
C SER A 140 6.37 10.75 8.07
N SER A 141 5.55 10.05 7.28
CA SER A 141 4.23 9.54 7.65
C SER A 141 4.26 8.43 8.71
N CYS A 142 5.34 7.65 8.76
CA CYS A 142 5.48 6.60 9.77
C CYS A 142 5.61 7.19 11.20
N ILE A 143 6.06 8.45 11.38
CA ILE A 143 6.00 9.18 12.68
C ILE A 143 4.56 9.30 13.17
N ALA A 144 3.64 9.67 12.29
CA ALA A 144 2.27 9.96 12.68
C ALA A 144 1.58 8.74 13.30
N ILE A 145 1.77 7.57 12.67
CA ILE A 145 1.11 6.33 13.09
C ILE A 145 1.90 5.67 14.24
N VAL A 146 3.18 5.39 14.01
CA VAL A 146 4.01 4.62 14.95
C VAL A 146 4.40 5.49 16.14
N GLY A 147 4.72 6.76 15.93
CA GLY A 147 4.96 7.72 17.01
C GLY A 147 3.70 7.96 17.85
N GLY A 148 2.52 8.05 17.24
CA GLY A 148 1.24 8.11 17.95
C GLY A 148 0.99 6.87 18.82
N LEU A 149 1.25 5.67 18.28
CA LEU A 149 1.15 4.41 19.02
C LEU A 149 2.15 4.33 20.18
N LEU A 150 3.41 4.71 19.94
CA LEU A 150 4.46 4.76 20.96
C LEU A 150 4.11 5.75 22.09
N LEU A 151 3.57 6.92 21.75
CA LEU A 151 3.12 7.91 22.72
C LEU A 151 1.93 7.39 23.56
N ALA A 152 0.99 6.68 22.94
CA ALA A 152 -0.10 6.03 23.67
C ALA A 152 0.42 4.97 24.65
N LEU A 153 1.38 4.13 24.23
CA LEU A 153 2.01 3.14 25.09
C LEU A 153 2.79 3.79 26.26
N ALA A 154 3.53 4.87 25.98
CA ALA A 154 4.28 5.62 26.97
C ALA A 154 3.35 6.25 28.02
N GLY A 155 2.24 6.84 27.57
CA GLY A 155 1.21 7.42 28.45
C GLY A 155 0.67 6.38 29.43
N ARG A 156 0.21 5.23 28.91
CA ARG A 156 -0.34 4.15 29.77
C ARG A 156 0.69 3.56 30.72
N TYR A 157 1.92 3.31 30.26
CA TYR A 157 2.96 2.72 31.11
C TYR A 157 3.42 3.69 32.21
N SER A 158 3.46 4.99 31.92
CA SER A 158 3.78 6.04 32.89
C SER A 158 2.69 6.20 33.95
N GLU A 159 1.41 6.04 33.57
CA GLU A 159 0.26 6.03 34.47
C GLU A 159 0.25 4.80 35.40
N GLU A 160 0.54 3.60 34.87
CA GLU A 160 0.60 2.38 35.70
C GLU A 160 1.83 2.35 36.62
N HIS A 161 2.89 3.10 36.29
CA HIS A 161 4.14 3.12 37.06
C HIS A 161 4.61 4.55 37.38
N PRO A 162 3.85 5.32 38.19
CA PRO A 162 4.13 6.74 38.42
C PRO A 162 5.49 6.98 39.06
N ASN A 163 5.94 6.07 39.95
CA ASN A 163 7.15 6.18 40.76
C ASN A 163 8.45 5.72 40.08
N LEU A 164 8.41 5.29 38.81
CA LEU A 164 9.62 4.89 38.08
C LEU A 164 10.40 6.10 37.53
N SER A 165 11.73 6.05 37.59
CA SER A 165 12.61 6.99 36.91
C SER A 165 12.37 7.00 35.39
N GLY A 166 12.56 8.15 34.73
CA GLY A 166 12.31 8.35 33.30
C GLY A 166 12.99 7.31 32.39
N ILE A 167 14.19 6.84 32.76
CA ILE A 167 14.92 5.79 32.02
C ILE A 167 14.20 4.43 32.12
N LYS A 168 13.65 4.09 33.30
CA LYS A 168 12.87 2.86 33.49
C LYS A 168 11.51 2.93 32.78
N LYS A 169 10.97 4.13 32.57
CA LYS A 169 9.77 4.39 31.75
C LYS A 169 10.02 4.22 30.25
N PHE A 170 11.29 4.20 29.81
CA PHE A 170 11.66 3.96 28.41
C PHE A 170 11.58 2.48 27.99
N LYS A 171 11.48 1.56 28.95
CA LYS A 171 11.50 0.11 28.73
C LYS A 171 10.49 -0.42 27.69
N PRO A 172 9.23 0.05 27.63
CA PRO A 172 8.26 -0.35 26.60
C PRO A 172 8.72 -0.01 25.18
N HIS A 173 9.42 1.12 24.99
CA HIS A 173 9.92 1.55 23.68
C HIS A 173 11.01 0.62 23.15
N ILE A 174 11.86 0.10 24.05
CA ILE A 174 12.89 -0.89 23.69
C ILE A 174 12.24 -2.18 23.23
N TYR A 175 11.27 -2.71 24.00
CA TYR A 175 10.54 -3.93 23.61
C TYR A 175 9.77 -3.74 22.31
N PHE A 176 9.16 -2.57 22.12
CA PHE A 176 8.46 -2.25 20.88
C PHE A 176 9.39 -2.26 19.67
N ASN A 177 10.52 -1.55 19.74
CA ASN A 177 11.44 -1.48 18.60
C ASN A 177 12.17 -2.80 18.36
N SER A 178 12.46 -3.60 19.40
CA SER A 178 13.02 -4.93 19.22
C SER A 178 12.01 -5.88 18.57
N GLY A 179 10.74 -5.81 18.98
CA GLY A 179 9.64 -6.52 18.34
C GLY A 179 9.46 -6.11 16.88
N ARG A 180 9.59 -4.82 16.58
CA ARG A 180 9.56 -4.31 15.21
C ARG A 180 10.69 -4.88 14.37
N ILE A 181 11.94 -4.82 14.84
CA ILE A 181 13.09 -5.37 14.10
C ILE A 181 12.93 -6.87 13.85
N ALA A 182 12.54 -7.63 14.89
CA ALA A 182 12.33 -9.07 14.76
C ALA A 182 11.16 -9.39 13.82
N GLY A 183 10.04 -8.69 13.96
CA GLY A 183 8.85 -8.87 13.13
C GLY A 183 9.09 -8.50 11.67
N TYR A 184 9.73 -7.37 11.39
CA TYR A 184 10.05 -6.96 10.03
C TYR A 184 10.99 -7.95 9.36
N THR A 185 12.02 -8.40 10.05
CA THR A 185 12.93 -9.44 9.53
C THR A 185 12.18 -10.75 9.24
N ALA A 186 11.37 -11.24 10.18
CA ALA A 186 10.66 -12.50 10.04
C ALA A 186 9.57 -12.44 8.97
N PHE A 187 8.69 -11.44 9.02
CA PHE A 187 7.64 -11.27 8.01
C PHE A 187 8.21 -10.88 6.65
N GLY A 188 9.32 -10.15 6.60
CA GLY A 188 10.08 -9.91 5.37
C GLY A 188 10.60 -11.19 4.74
N ALA A 189 11.17 -12.10 5.55
CA ALA A 189 11.58 -13.42 5.07
C ALA A 189 10.40 -14.22 4.51
N ILE A 190 9.27 -14.23 5.23
CA ILE A 190 8.04 -14.93 4.81
C ILE A 190 7.51 -14.34 3.50
N VAL A 191 7.39 -13.02 3.40
CA VAL A 191 6.90 -12.35 2.18
C VAL A 191 7.86 -12.57 1.02
N GLY A 192 9.18 -12.53 1.25
CA GLY A 192 10.18 -12.84 0.22
C GLY A 192 10.09 -14.29 -0.27
N ALA A 193 9.90 -15.24 0.65
CA ALA A 193 9.67 -16.64 0.30
C ALA A 193 8.37 -16.82 -0.50
N LEU A 194 7.27 -16.21 -0.03
CA LEU A 194 5.96 -16.28 -0.67
C LEU A 194 5.95 -15.63 -2.05
N GLY A 195 6.86 -14.69 -2.32
CA GLY A 195 7.07 -14.10 -3.64
C GLY A 195 7.28 -15.11 -4.77
N SER A 196 7.81 -16.29 -4.43
CA SER A 196 8.01 -17.39 -5.39
C SER A 196 6.73 -18.17 -5.74
N VAL A 197 5.64 -18.01 -4.98
CA VAL A 197 4.39 -18.82 -5.09
C VAL A 197 3.12 -17.97 -5.17
N MET A 198 3.10 -16.79 -4.55
CA MET A 198 1.93 -15.91 -4.47
C MET A 198 2.21 -14.57 -5.14
N THR A 199 1.50 -14.30 -6.23
CA THR A 199 1.52 -13.01 -6.89
C THR A 199 0.09 -12.47 -7.03
N LEU A 200 -0.15 -11.27 -6.48
CA LEU A 200 -1.46 -10.62 -6.59
C LEU A 200 -1.56 -9.88 -7.93
N SER A 201 -2.72 -9.95 -8.58
CA SER A 201 -2.98 -9.14 -9.79
C SER A 201 -2.92 -7.63 -9.44
N PRO A 202 -2.54 -6.75 -10.39
CA PRO A 202 -2.55 -5.30 -10.18
C PRO A 202 -3.90 -4.79 -9.66
N ARG A 203 -5.02 -5.33 -10.17
CA ARG A 203 -6.37 -4.98 -9.71
C ARG A 203 -6.62 -5.40 -8.27
N THR A 204 -6.21 -6.63 -7.89
CA THR A 204 -6.36 -7.12 -6.51
C THR A 204 -5.55 -6.28 -5.54
N ASN A 205 -4.32 -5.91 -5.91
CA ASN A 205 -3.49 -5.00 -5.13
C ASN A 205 -4.14 -3.61 -4.99
N GLY A 206 -4.73 -3.10 -6.08
CA GLY A 206 -5.52 -1.86 -6.07
C GLY A 206 -6.68 -1.90 -5.08
N TYR A 207 -7.49 -2.97 -5.08
CA TYR A 207 -8.60 -3.13 -4.13
C TYR A 207 -8.13 -3.24 -2.68
N LEU A 208 -7.07 -4.02 -2.42
CA LEU A 208 -6.49 -4.14 -1.08
C LEU A 208 -5.99 -2.78 -0.58
N MET A 209 -5.31 -2.01 -1.42
CA MET A 209 -4.84 -0.66 -1.12
C MET A 209 -6.00 0.29 -0.77
N ILE A 210 -7.12 0.23 -1.52
CA ILE A 210 -8.31 1.03 -1.22
C ILE A 210 -8.89 0.67 0.15
N VAL A 211 -9.13 -0.62 0.41
CA VAL A 211 -9.73 -1.10 1.68
C VAL A 211 -8.88 -0.64 2.87
N VAL A 212 -7.58 -0.85 2.77
CA VAL A 212 -6.64 -0.50 3.84
C VAL A 212 -6.58 1.02 4.05
N SER A 213 -6.61 1.79 2.96
CA SER A 213 -6.59 3.26 3.03
C SER A 213 -7.90 3.84 3.58
N LEU A 214 -9.05 3.20 3.36
CA LEU A 214 -10.32 3.61 3.99
C LEU A 214 -10.31 3.41 5.52
N VAL A 215 -9.68 2.33 6.00
CA VAL A 215 -9.48 2.11 7.44
C VAL A 215 -8.58 3.20 8.02
N MET A 216 -7.46 3.51 7.37
CA MET A 216 -6.57 4.60 7.81
C MET A 216 -7.25 5.96 7.78
N LEU A 217 -8.04 6.25 6.74
CA LEU A 217 -8.78 7.50 6.60
C LEU A 217 -9.77 7.67 7.77
N THR A 218 -10.46 6.59 8.13
CA THR A 218 -11.37 6.55 9.27
C THR A 218 -10.63 6.82 10.58
N LEU A 219 -9.46 6.22 10.78
CA LEU A 219 -8.61 6.47 11.96
C LEU A 219 -8.08 7.91 11.99
N GLY A 220 -7.67 8.48 10.86
CA GLY A 220 -7.22 9.87 10.74
C GLY A 220 -8.32 10.87 11.10
N PHE A 221 -9.53 10.69 10.55
CA PHE A 221 -10.69 11.52 10.91
C PHE A 221 -11.09 11.40 12.37
N GLN A 222 -10.95 10.21 12.95
CA GLN A 222 -11.19 9.99 14.37
C GLN A 222 -10.13 10.65 15.25
N LEU A 223 -8.85 10.57 14.88
CA LEU A 223 -7.77 11.25 15.59
C LEU A 223 -7.94 12.77 15.56
N LEU A 224 -8.47 13.29 14.46
CA LEU A 224 -8.77 14.72 14.30
C LEU A 224 -10.12 15.14 14.88
N HIS A 225 -11.00 14.23 15.30
CA HIS A 225 -12.35 14.54 15.79
C HIS A 225 -13.20 15.39 14.79
N LEU A 226 -12.98 15.27 13.48
CA LEU A 226 -13.64 16.13 12.47
C LEU A 226 -15.14 15.85 12.35
N PHE A 227 -15.52 14.57 12.39
CA PHE A 227 -16.90 14.11 12.20
C PHE A 227 -17.35 13.27 13.40
N PRO A 228 -18.10 13.84 14.37
CA PRO A 228 -18.56 13.11 15.55
C PRO A 228 -19.42 11.88 15.21
N GLY A 229 -20.14 11.91 14.08
CA GLY A 229 -20.98 10.80 13.61
C GLY A 229 -20.22 9.60 13.06
N LEU A 230 -18.99 9.78 12.58
CA LEU A 230 -18.18 8.72 11.97
C LEU A 230 -17.76 7.65 12.99
N ARG A 231 -17.83 7.98 14.29
CA ARG A 231 -17.54 7.05 15.39
C ARG A 231 -18.50 5.85 15.43
N ARG A 232 -19.72 5.99 14.90
CA ARG A 232 -20.72 4.91 14.83
C ARG A 232 -20.35 3.82 13.83
N PHE A 233 -19.54 4.15 12.82
CA PHE A 233 -19.11 3.26 11.75
C PHE A 233 -17.77 2.56 12.05
N THR A 234 -17.33 2.57 13.31
CA THR A 234 -16.14 1.81 13.71
C THR A 234 -16.39 0.32 13.60
N PRO A 235 -15.55 -0.44 12.89
CA PRO A 235 -15.52 -1.89 13.03
C PRO A 235 -15.22 -2.21 14.48
N LYS A 236 -16.24 -2.64 15.24
CA LYS A 236 -16.07 -3.05 16.62
C LYS A 236 -15.25 -4.34 16.60
N MET A 237 -14.06 -4.31 17.19
CA MET A 237 -13.34 -5.55 17.44
C MET A 237 -14.23 -6.48 18.25
N PRO A 238 -14.41 -7.74 17.83
CA PRO A 238 -15.12 -8.72 18.63
C PRO A 238 -14.58 -8.73 20.06
N LYS A 239 -15.48 -8.81 21.05
CA LYS A 239 -15.11 -8.69 22.47
C LYS A 239 -14.04 -9.70 22.90
N PHE A 240 -13.99 -10.88 22.28
CA PHE A 240 -12.96 -11.90 22.55
C PHE A 240 -11.55 -11.43 22.14
N ILE A 241 -11.40 -10.75 21.00
CA ILE A 241 -10.11 -10.21 20.53
C ILE A 241 -9.68 -9.07 21.45
N SER A 242 -10.61 -8.17 21.78
CA SER A 242 -10.31 -7.02 22.65
C SER A 242 -9.90 -7.47 24.06
N HIS A 243 -10.57 -8.48 24.64
CA HIS A 243 -10.14 -9.06 25.91
C HIS A 243 -8.77 -9.73 25.83
N LYS A 244 -8.46 -10.49 24.76
CA LYS A 244 -7.16 -11.16 24.59
C LYS A 244 -6.02 -10.16 24.40
N ILE A 245 -6.23 -9.09 23.64
CA ILE A 245 -5.27 -7.99 23.49
C ILE A 245 -5.06 -7.26 24.83
N HIS A 246 -6.13 -7.01 25.58
CA HIS A 246 -6.03 -6.36 26.90
C HIS A 246 -5.36 -7.27 27.96
N ASP A 247 -5.55 -8.59 27.89
CA ASP A 247 -4.83 -9.56 28.74
C ASP A 247 -3.34 -9.57 28.45
N LEU A 248 -2.94 -9.56 27.17
CA LEU A 248 -1.54 -9.36 26.79
C LEU A 248 -1.01 -8.03 27.35
N SER A 249 -1.78 -6.95 27.21
CA SER A 249 -1.41 -5.60 27.67
C SER A 249 -1.27 -5.49 29.19
N THR A 250 -1.98 -6.29 29.99
CA THR A 250 -2.02 -6.16 31.46
C THR A 250 -1.19 -7.19 32.22
N LYS A 251 -1.03 -8.40 31.69
CA LYS A 251 -0.21 -9.44 32.34
C LYS A 251 1.26 -9.39 31.89
N GLU A 252 1.55 -8.85 30.72
CA GLU A 252 2.89 -8.90 30.12
C GLU A 252 3.25 -7.62 29.34
N GLY A 253 3.40 -6.48 30.04
CA GLY A 253 3.75 -5.20 29.40
C GLY A 253 4.96 -5.25 28.45
N LYS A 254 5.86 -6.23 28.65
CA LYS A 254 6.98 -6.56 27.73
C LYS A 254 6.50 -7.22 26.43
N ARG A 255 5.70 -8.29 26.51
CA ARG A 255 5.23 -9.04 25.34
C ARG A 255 4.21 -8.23 24.53
N ALA A 256 3.36 -7.45 25.19
CA ALA A 256 2.43 -6.55 24.50
C ALA A 256 3.17 -5.50 23.65
N SER A 257 4.17 -4.84 24.22
CA SER A 257 4.98 -3.86 23.48
C SER A 257 5.72 -4.51 22.31
N PHE A 258 6.33 -5.67 22.53
CA PHE A 258 7.02 -6.43 21.50
C PHE A 258 6.10 -6.87 20.35
N THR A 259 4.95 -7.45 20.66
CA THR A 259 3.99 -7.91 19.64
C THR A 259 3.39 -6.75 18.85
N LEU A 260 3.06 -5.63 19.50
CA LEU A 260 2.62 -4.42 18.82
C LEU A 260 3.69 -3.90 17.86
N GLY A 261 4.96 -3.93 18.28
CA GLY A 261 6.10 -3.60 17.43
C GLY A 261 6.18 -4.50 16.20
N ALA A 262 6.12 -5.83 16.38
CA ALA A 262 6.19 -6.79 15.29
C ALA A 262 5.04 -6.61 14.28
N LEU A 263 3.83 -6.37 14.78
CA LEU A 263 2.64 -6.17 13.95
C LEU A 263 2.63 -4.84 13.19
N THR A 264 3.55 -3.91 13.50
CA THR A 264 3.69 -2.69 12.69
C THR A 264 4.12 -2.97 11.25
N PHE A 265 4.64 -4.18 10.96
CA PHE A 265 4.88 -4.63 9.59
C PHE A 265 3.61 -4.57 8.73
N PHE A 266 2.46 -4.89 9.29
CA PHE A 266 1.18 -4.88 8.57
C PHE A 266 0.55 -3.49 8.50
N LEU A 267 1.21 -2.45 9.02
CA LEU A 267 0.70 -1.10 8.89
C LEU A 267 0.96 -0.58 7.46
N PRO A 268 -0.07 -0.07 6.79
CA PRO A 268 0.05 0.57 5.48
C PRO A 268 0.82 1.90 5.54
N CYS A 269 2.14 1.84 5.55
CA CYS A 269 3.03 2.99 5.31
C CYS A 269 3.58 2.84 3.89
N GLY A 270 3.49 3.86 3.04
CA GLY A 270 3.86 3.76 1.62
C GLY A 270 5.28 3.22 1.38
N PHE A 271 6.24 3.62 2.22
CA PHE A 271 7.62 3.08 2.18
C PHE A 271 7.68 1.58 2.55
N THR A 272 6.95 1.17 3.59
CA THR A 272 6.89 -0.24 3.98
C THR A 272 6.18 -1.07 2.91
N GLN A 273 5.12 -0.56 2.29
CA GLN A 273 4.42 -1.23 1.19
C GLN A 273 5.31 -1.36 -0.05
N ALA A 274 6.05 -0.31 -0.43
CA ALA A 274 6.99 -0.37 -1.54
C ALA A 274 8.09 -1.42 -1.31
N LEU A 275 8.65 -1.48 -0.10
CA LEU A 275 9.64 -2.50 0.25
C LEU A 275 9.03 -3.89 0.38
N GLN A 276 7.78 -4.02 0.85
CA GLN A 276 7.07 -5.30 0.90
C GLN A 276 6.84 -5.85 -0.50
N LEU A 277 6.50 -4.98 -1.46
CA LEU A 277 6.37 -5.35 -2.87
C LEU A 277 7.72 -5.66 -3.50
N TYR A 278 8.78 -4.91 -3.19
CA TYR A 278 10.14 -5.22 -3.66
C TYR A 278 10.61 -6.59 -3.16
N VAL A 279 10.42 -6.87 -1.88
CA VAL A 279 10.76 -8.15 -1.25
C VAL A 279 9.89 -9.29 -1.79
N LEU A 280 8.58 -9.06 -1.96
CA LEU A 280 7.70 -10.03 -2.61
C LEU A 280 8.15 -10.30 -4.05
N ALA A 281 8.57 -9.27 -4.78
CA ALA A 281 9.06 -9.42 -6.15
C ALA A 281 10.41 -10.15 -6.21
N SER A 282 11.26 -10.05 -5.18
CA SER A 282 12.58 -10.70 -5.19
C SER A 282 12.50 -12.22 -5.11
N GLY A 283 11.38 -12.80 -4.63
CA GLY A 283 11.17 -14.25 -4.56
C GLY A 283 12.16 -15.02 -3.67
N ASP A 284 13.01 -14.30 -2.93
CA ASP A 284 14.06 -14.83 -2.05
C ASP A 284 13.84 -14.35 -0.62
N TRP A 285 13.67 -15.30 0.29
CA TRP A 285 13.49 -15.07 1.72
C TRP A 285 14.69 -14.36 2.37
N LYS A 286 15.92 -14.55 1.86
CA LYS A 286 17.12 -13.87 2.38
C LYS A 286 17.11 -12.40 2.04
N ILE A 287 16.83 -12.06 0.77
CA ILE A 287 16.66 -10.68 0.32
C ILE A 287 15.52 -10.04 1.14
N GLY A 288 14.42 -10.77 1.33
CA GLY A 288 13.31 -10.30 2.15
C GLY A 288 13.65 -9.99 3.60
N ALA A 289 14.36 -10.91 4.26
CA ALA A 289 14.80 -10.74 5.65
C ALA A 289 15.75 -9.54 5.80
N LEU A 290 16.80 -9.48 4.95
CA LEU A 290 17.84 -8.46 5.02
C LEU A 290 17.29 -7.08 4.69
N THR A 291 16.49 -6.95 3.62
CA THR A 291 15.88 -5.66 3.27
C THR A 291 15.01 -5.11 4.40
N MET A 292 14.16 -5.95 4.99
CA MET A 292 13.28 -5.50 6.07
C MET A 292 14.01 -5.26 7.40
N LEU A 293 15.05 -6.03 7.68
CA LEU A 293 15.96 -5.78 8.80
C LEU A 293 16.62 -4.41 8.67
N THR A 294 17.26 -4.15 7.52
CA THR A 294 17.96 -2.90 7.26
C THR A 294 17.02 -1.70 7.29
N PHE A 295 15.82 -1.84 6.70
CA PHE A 295 14.80 -0.80 6.78
C PHE A 295 14.38 -0.52 8.23
N SER A 296 14.10 -1.57 9.01
CA SER A 296 13.71 -1.40 10.41
C SER A 296 14.83 -0.79 11.26
N LEU A 297 16.10 -1.14 10.99
CA LEU A 297 17.26 -0.50 11.63
C LEU A 297 17.38 0.97 11.24
N GLY A 298 17.13 1.32 9.97
CA GLY A 298 17.09 2.70 9.51
C GLY A 298 16.03 3.54 10.23
N THR A 299 14.90 2.94 10.59
CA THR A 299 13.83 3.64 11.33
C THR A 299 14.16 3.88 12.81
N LEU A 300 15.11 3.13 13.36
CA LEU A 300 15.39 3.09 14.80
C LEU A 300 15.86 4.44 15.38
N PRO A 301 16.82 5.18 14.78
CA PRO A 301 17.32 6.42 15.37
C PRO A 301 16.22 7.48 15.55
N ALA A 302 15.38 7.66 14.53
CA ALA A 302 14.28 8.62 14.56
C ALA A 302 13.19 8.20 15.57
N LEU A 303 12.78 6.92 15.59
CA LEU A 303 11.74 6.45 16.51
C LEU A 303 12.19 6.45 17.98
N LEU A 304 13.46 6.14 18.26
CA LEU A 304 14.02 6.26 19.61
C LEU A 304 14.12 7.73 20.05
N SER A 305 14.50 8.64 19.14
CA SER A 305 14.55 10.08 19.42
C SER A 305 13.17 10.63 19.77
N ILE A 306 12.14 10.27 19.00
CA ILE A 306 10.75 10.64 19.28
C ILE A 306 10.27 10.01 20.58
N SER A 307 10.63 8.76 20.85
CA SER A 307 10.30 8.08 22.10
C SER A 307 10.88 8.82 23.32
N ALA A 308 12.12 9.32 23.18
CA ALA A 308 12.76 10.11 24.23
C ALA A 308 12.02 11.43 24.45
N ILE A 309 11.76 12.20 23.38
CA ILE A 309 11.01 13.45 23.46
C ILE A 309 9.60 13.24 24.03
N SER A 310 8.92 12.17 23.62
CA SER A 310 7.56 11.82 24.06
C SER A 310 7.49 11.46 25.54
N SER A 311 8.57 10.94 26.12
CA SER A 311 8.65 10.63 27.56
C SER A 311 8.69 11.90 28.42
N PHE A 312 9.05 13.05 27.83
CA PHE A 312 9.10 14.37 28.48
C PHE A 312 7.99 15.32 28.01
N ALA A 313 7.39 15.06 26.84
CA ALA A 313 6.32 15.88 26.30
C ALA A 313 5.00 15.67 27.05
N LYS A 314 4.49 16.72 27.71
CA LYS A 314 3.17 16.75 28.34
C LYS A 314 2.35 17.94 27.83
N GLY A 315 1.03 17.81 27.82
CA GLY A 315 0.10 18.92 27.57
C GLY A 315 -0.01 19.35 26.10
N ALA A 316 0.20 20.64 25.83
CA ALA A 316 -0.12 21.25 24.53
C ALA A 316 0.67 20.64 23.35
N PHE A 317 1.94 20.29 23.54
CA PHE A 317 2.77 19.71 22.47
C PHE A 317 2.20 18.38 21.95
N GLN A 318 1.78 17.48 22.85
CA GLN A 318 1.14 16.21 22.50
C GLN A 318 -0.14 16.44 21.69
N GLN A 319 -0.95 17.43 22.05
CA GLN A 319 -2.18 17.74 21.32
C GLN A 319 -1.92 18.28 19.90
N HIS A 320 -0.90 19.12 19.72
CA HIS A 320 -0.50 19.61 18.39
C HIS A 320 0.09 18.48 17.54
N PHE A 321 0.93 17.63 18.14
CA PHE A 321 1.53 16.48 17.47
C PHE A 321 0.46 15.48 16.98
N LEU A 322 -0.53 15.14 17.80
CA LEU A 322 -1.61 14.23 17.40
C LEU A 322 -2.49 14.83 16.28
N ARG A 323 -2.69 16.15 16.26
CA ARG A 323 -3.38 16.83 15.15
C ARG A 323 -2.57 16.82 13.86
N PHE A 324 -1.27 17.11 13.95
CA PHE A 324 -0.35 16.99 12.82
C PHE A 324 -0.35 15.57 12.25
N ALA A 325 -0.22 14.57 13.12
CA ALA A 325 -0.27 13.16 12.75
C ALA A 325 -1.60 12.80 12.07
N GLY A 326 -2.73 13.26 12.59
CA GLY A 326 -4.05 13.04 12.01
C GLY A 326 -4.21 13.63 10.61
N VAL A 327 -3.75 14.87 10.39
CA VAL A 327 -3.77 15.51 9.06
C VAL A 327 -2.92 14.73 8.07
N LEU A 328 -1.72 14.33 8.47
CA LEU A 328 -0.80 13.58 7.62
C LEU A 328 -1.37 12.20 7.24
N ILE A 329 -2.01 11.50 8.18
CA ILE A 329 -2.69 10.22 7.92
C ILE A 329 -3.83 10.39 6.91
N VAL A 330 -4.65 11.45 7.05
CA VAL A 330 -5.74 11.73 6.10
C VAL A 330 -5.19 11.98 4.70
N LEU A 331 -4.17 12.84 4.56
CA LEU A 331 -3.53 13.13 3.28
C LEU A 331 -2.95 11.88 2.61
N LEU A 332 -2.22 11.06 3.37
CA LEU A 332 -1.65 9.81 2.87
C LEU A 332 -2.74 8.80 2.47
N SER A 333 -3.83 8.73 3.24
CA SER A 333 -4.94 7.82 2.94
C SER A 333 -5.63 8.21 1.62
N LEU A 334 -5.88 9.50 1.41
CA LEU A 334 -6.44 10.00 0.15
C LEU A 334 -5.51 9.75 -1.05
N PHE A 335 -4.20 9.96 -0.85
CA PHE A 335 -3.19 9.63 -1.85
C PHE A 335 -3.22 8.14 -2.22
N ASN A 336 -3.28 7.26 -1.22
CA ASN A 336 -3.27 5.81 -1.45
C ASN A 336 -4.58 5.30 -2.08
N ILE A 337 -5.74 5.86 -1.71
CA ILE A 337 -7.03 5.54 -2.36
C ILE A 337 -6.94 5.84 -3.85
N ASN A 338 -6.37 6.98 -4.24
CA ASN A 338 -6.25 7.36 -5.64
C ASN A 338 -5.35 6.40 -6.44
N ASN A 339 -4.21 5.99 -5.87
CA ASN A 339 -3.33 5.01 -6.50
C ASN A 339 -4.01 3.64 -6.61
N GLY A 340 -4.74 3.23 -5.57
CA GLY A 340 -5.50 1.98 -5.58
C GLY A 340 -6.61 1.97 -6.64
N LEU A 341 -7.33 3.10 -6.84
CA LEU A 341 -8.31 3.26 -7.91
C LEU A 341 -7.66 3.11 -9.29
N THR A 342 -6.50 3.74 -9.48
CA THR A 342 -5.74 3.67 -10.74
C THR A 342 -5.35 2.22 -11.06
N LEU A 343 -4.84 1.48 -10.09
CA LEU A 343 -4.51 0.05 -10.23
C LEU A 343 -5.75 -0.84 -10.46
N ALA A 344 -6.90 -0.46 -9.92
CA ALA A 344 -8.16 -1.13 -10.17
C ALA A 344 -8.74 -0.82 -11.57
N GLY A 345 -8.15 0.12 -12.32
CA GLY A 345 -8.57 0.52 -13.66
C GLY A 345 -9.49 1.73 -13.70
N TYR A 346 -9.63 2.48 -12.60
CA TYR A 346 -10.41 3.71 -12.52
C TYR A 346 -9.49 4.93 -12.41
N SER A 347 -9.59 5.88 -13.34
CA SER A 347 -8.93 7.18 -13.22
C SER A 347 -9.88 8.17 -12.53
N PHE A 348 -9.48 8.68 -11.36
CA PHE A 348 -10.11 9.83 -10.72
C PHE A 348 -9.12 10.98 -10.73
N ASP A 349 -9.48 12.10 -11.35
CA ASP A 349 -8.72 13.35 -11.26
C ASP A 349 -9.49 14.32 -10.35
N PRO A 350 -9.07 14.54 -9.09
CA PRO A 350 -9.74 15.47 -8.19
C PRO A 350 -9.83 16.90 -8.76
N ALA A 351 -8.90 17.30 -9.65
CA ALA A 351 -8.94 18.62 -10.29
C ALA A 351 -10.13 18.76 -11.25
N SER A 352 -10.59 17.66 -11.85
CA SER A 352 -11.77 17.66 -12.73
C SER A 352 -13.09 17.86 -11.98
N ALA A 353 -13.15 17.57 -10.67
CA ALA A 353 -14.34 17.75 -9.85
C ALA A 353 -14.55 19.21 -9.38
N PHE A 354 -13.47 19.99 -9.31
CA PHE A 354 -13.50 21.42 -8.95
C PHE A 354 -13.31 22.35 -10.15
N SER A 355 -13.00 21.81 -11.33
CA SER A 355 -13.09 22.55 -12.57
C SER A 355 -14.56 22.75 -12.89
N THR A 356 -15.09 23.93 -12.54
CA THR A 356 -16.35 24.44 -13.10
C THR A 356 -16.35 24.16 -14.59
N LYS A 357 -17.43 23.58 -15.11
CA LYS A 357 -17.70 23.47 -16.56
C LYS A 357 -17.54 24.87 -17.19
N SER A 358 -16.32 25.17 -17.58
CA SER A 358 -15.99 26.16 -18.56
C SER A 358 -16.34 25.46 -19.88
N ASP A 359 -17.29 26.01 -20.62
CA ASP A 359 -17.59 25.62 -22.01
C ASP A 359 -16.39 25.79 -22.97
N GLY A 360 -15.22 26.15 -22.46
CA GLY A 360 -13.96 25.90 -23.15
C GLY A 360 -13.58 24.42 -23.04
N THR A 361 -13.77 23.67 -24.13
CA THR A 361 -13.06 22.41 -24.40
C THR A 361 -11.66 22.49 -23.80
N PRO A 362 -11.27 21.58 -22.89
CA PRO A 362 -9.95 21.66 -22.32
C PRO A 362 -8.97 21.62 -23.49
N ARG A 363 -8.09 22.63 -23.55
CA ARG A 363 -7.03 22.71 -24.55
C ARG A 363 -5.97 21.68 -24.15
N TRP A 364 -6.35 20.40 -24.26
CA TRP A 364 -5.41 19.32 -24.43
C TRP A 364 -4.63 19.66 -25.69
N ASP A 365 -3.32 19.54 -25.66
CA ASP A 365 -2.51 19.76 -26.84
C ASP A 365 -2.96 18.75 -27.90
N ILE A 366 -3.83 19.20 -28.81
CA ILE A 366 -4.38 18.39 -29.89
C ILE A 366 -3.25 18.30 -30.92
N SER A 367 -2.21 17.53 -30.60
CA SER A 367 -1.42 16.97 -31.67
C SER A 367 -2.40 16.11 -32.47
N PRO A 368 -2.69 16.43 -33.75
CA PRO A 368 -3.56 15.60 -34.56
C PRO A 368 -2.91 14.22 -34.57
N VAL A 369 -3.68 13.21 -34.13
CA VAL A 369 -3.25 11.82 -34.18
C VAL A 369 -2.79 11.57 -35.60
N LYS A 370 -1.48 11.40 -35.80
CA LYS A 370 -0.95 11.08 -37.12
C LYS A 370 -1.39 9.65 -37.41
N ILE A 371 -2.38 9.55 -38.30
CA ILE A 371 -2.81 8.27 -38.83
C ILE A 371 -1.85 7.96 -39.98
N GLU A 372 -0.85 7.13 -39.70
CA GLU A 372 0.10 6.63 -40.69
C GLU A 372 -0.28 5.17 -40.98
N ASP A 373 -0.48 4.82 -42.25
CA ASP A 373 -0.85 3.47 -42.70
C ASP A 373 -2.07 2.84 -41.98
N GLY A 374 -3.09 3.65 -41.70
CA GLY A 374 -4.33 3.20 -41.05
C GLY A 374 -4.17 2.85 -39.55
N ARG A 375 -3.05 3.24 -38.94
CA ARG A 375 -2.75 3.12 -37.50
C ARG A 375 -2.51 4.49 -36.87
N GLN A 376 -2.86 4.61 -35.60
CA GLN A 376 -2.66 5.80 -34.78
C GLN A 376 -1.32 5.68 -34.05
N VAL A 377 -0.26 6.32 -34.57
CA VAL A 377 1.07 6.24 -33.94
C VAL A 377 1.20 7.31 -32.87
N ILE A 378 1.49 6.88 -31.64
CA ILE A 378 1.67 7.76 -30.48
C ILE A 378 2.98 7.44 -29.77
N LYS A 379 3.66 8.49 -29.29
CA LYS A 379 4.99 8.39 -28.67
C LYS A 379 4.95 8.86 -27.22
N MET A 380 5.62 8.14 -26.35
CA MET A 380 5.79 8.50 -24.94
C MET A 380 7.24 8.27 -24.51
N THR A 381 7.77 9.15 -23.68
CA THR A 381 9.04 8.97 -22.99
C THR A 381 8.79 8.81 -21.50
N VAL A 382 9.53 7.90 -20.87
CA VAL A 382 9.54 7.71 -19.42
C VAL A 382 10.81 8.30 -18.84
N ASN A 383 10.65 9.33 -18.00
CA ASN A 383 11.76 9.98 -17.30
C ASN A 383 11.61 9.80 -15.78
N GLY A 384 12.36 8.87 -15.20
CA GLY A 384 12.26 8.51 -13.79
C GLY A 384 10.88 7.93 -13.45
N TYR A 385 10.05 8.76 -12.79
CA TYR A 385 8.68 8.45 -12.37
C TYR A 385 7.60 9.18 -13.20
N SER A 386 8.00 9.91 -14.24
CA SER A 386 7.11 10.71 -15.08
C SER A 386 6.93 10.12 -16.48
N TYR A 387 5.69 10.10 -16.95
CA TYR A 387 5.28 9.88 -18.34
C TYR A 387 5.14 11.20 -19.07
N GLU A 388 5.78 11.33 -20.23
CA GLU A 388 5.76 12.54 -21.05
C GLU A 388 5.64 12.17 -22.55
N PRO A 389 4.56 12.58 -23.24
CA PRO A 389 3.28 13.03 -22.68
C PRO A 389 2.56 11.89 -21.93
N ASN A 390 1.72 12.25 -20.96
CA ASN A 390 0.97 11.29 -20.15
C ASN A 390 -0.47 11.03 -20.64
N ARG A 391 -0.99 11.85 -21.56
CA ARG A 391 -2.36 11.78 -22.08
C ARG A 391 -2.35 11.72 -23.60
N PHE A 392 -3.19 10.86 -24.14
CA PHE A 392 -3.34 10.67 -25.59
C PHE A 392 -4.81 10.68 -25.95
N ILE A 393 -5.17 11.27 -27.09
CA ILE A 393 -6.51 11.15 -27.67
C ILE A 393 -6.40 10.12 -28.79
N VAL A 394 -7.28 9.12 -28.81
CA VAL A 394 -7.31 8.08 -29.84
C VAL A 394 -8.73 7.86 -30.33
N VAL A 395 -8.89 7.42 -31.56
CA VAL A 395 -10.19 7.18 -32.20
C VAL A 395 -10.58 5.71 -32.03
N LYS A 396 -11.86 5.48 -31.71
CA LYS A 396 -12.47 4.15 -31.60
C LYS A 396 -12.28 3.35 -32.90
N ASP A 397 -12.06 2.03 -32.77
CA ASP A 397 -11.94 1.05 -33.85
C ASP A 397 -10.71 1.21 -34.77
N ILE A 398 -9.82 2.16 -34.50
CA ILE A 398 -8.56 2.32 -35.25
C ILE A 398 -7.39 1.82 -34.39
N PRO A 399 -6.56 0.88 -34.89
CA PRO A 399 -5.44 0.34 -34.14
C PRO A 399 -4.46 1.45 -33.73
N VAL A 400 -4.03 1.40 -32.48
CA VAL A 400 -3.05 2.28 -31.86
C VAL A 400 -1.70 1.58 -31.84
N GLU A 401 -0.67 2.27 -32.31
CA GLU A 401 0.72 1.87 -32.15
C GLU A 401 1.40 2.83 -31.17
N TRP A 402 1.65 2.33 -29.97
CA TRP A 402 2.21 3.11 -28.89
C TRP A 402 3.69 2.81 -28.71
N GLN A 403 4.53 3.77 -29.10
CA GLN A 403 5.97 3.72 -29.01
C GLN A 403 6.44 4.38 -27.72
N ILE A 404 7.09 3.60 -26.85
CA ILE A 404 7.48 4.03 -25.51
C ILE A 404 9.01 3.97 -25.38
N ASP A 405 9.63 5.12 -25.13
CA ASP A 405 11.03 5.21 -24.74
C ASP A 405 11.15 5.00 -23.22
N GLY A 406 11.67 3.85 -22.83
CA GLY A 406 11.85 3.42 -21.45
C GLY A 406 13.26 3.61 -20.89
N ALA A 407 14.17 4.29 -21.60
CA ALA A 407 15.59 4.34 -21.25
C ALA A 407 15.84 4.83 -19.81
N ASN A 408 15.06 5.81 -19.35
CA ASN A 408 15.17 6.41 -18.02
C ASN A 408 14.10 5.90 -17.03
N ALA A 409 13.40 4.81 -17.35
CA ALA A 409 12.38 4.24 -16.48
C ALA A 409 12.99 3.60 -15.22
N ALA A 410 12.44 3.95 -14.04
CA ALA A 410 12.93 3.48 -12.75
C ALA A 410 11.87 2.69 -11.96
N GLY A 411 12.30 1.69 -11.19
CA GLY A 411 11.42 0.90 -10.31
C GLY A 411 10.22 0.29 -11.00
N CYS A 412 9.02 0.49 -10.43
CA CYS A 412 7.79 0.02 -11.07
C CYS A 412 7.61 0.57 -12.48
N GLY A 413 8.21 1.73 -12.78
CA GLY A 413 8.05 2.41 -14.05
C GLY A 413 8.62 1.68 -15.24
N LYS A 414 9.44 0.65 -15.02
CA LYS A 414 9.88 -0.27 -16.06
C LYS A 414 8.77 -1.20 -16.56
N VAL A 415 7.62 -1.22 -15.90
CA VAL A 415 6.48 -2.05 -16.32
C VAL A 415 5.28 -1.14 -16.46
N ILE A 416 4.76 -1.04 -17.68
CA ILE A 416 3.53 -0.33 -17.95
C ILE A 416 2.36 -1.32 -17.91
N VAL A 417 1.29 -0.94 -17.23
CA VAL A 417 0.09 -1.76 -17.07
C VAL A 417 -1.09 -0.95 -17.60
N ILE A 418 -1.92 -1.62 -18.42
CA ILE A 418 -3.16 -1.09 -18.98
C ILE A 418 -4.30 -1.99 -18.48
N PRO A 419 -4.80 -1.77 -17.24
CA PRO A 419 -5.67 -2.73 -16.58
C PRO A 419 -6.94 -3.02 -17.35
N SER A 420 -7.57 -2.02 -17.98
CA SER A 420 -8.82 -2.18 -18.74
C SER A 420 -8.68 -3.08 -19.96
N LEU A 421 -7.47 -3.19 -20.52
CA LEU A 421 -7.15 -4.06 -21.66
C LEU A 421 -6.48 -5.38 -21.24
N GLY A 422 -6.22 -5.57 -19.94
CA GLY A 422 -5.52 -6.76 -19.44
C GLY A 422 -4.07 -6.88 -19.93
N MET A 423 -3.46 -5.77 -20.35
CA MET A 423 -2.12 -5.77 -20.92
C MET A 423 -1.09 -5.23 -19.92
N SER A 424 0.11 -5.82 -19.96
CA SER A 424 1.28 -5.35 -19.24
C SER A 424 2.50 -5.49 -20.14
N LYS A 425 3.36 -4.47 -20.20
CA LYS A 425 4.57 -4.48 -21.04
C LYS A 425 5.77 -3.99 -20.25
N TYR A 426 6.90 -4.71 -20.36
CA TYR A 426 8.17 -4.24 -19.83
C TYR A 426 8.79 -3.23 -20.79
N LEU A 427 9.29 -2.12 -20.25
CA LEU A 427 9.94 -1.06 -20.99
C LEU A 427 11.45 -1.35 -21.00
N SER A 428 11.95 -1.74 -22.16
CA SER A 428 13.37 -2.00 -22.33
C SER A 428 14.18 -0.72 -22.05
N PRO A 429 15.28 -0.79 -21.27
CA PRO A 429 16.22 0.32 -21.15
C PRO A 429 17.03 0.52 -22.44
N GLN A 430 16.99 -0.43 -23.37
CA GLN A 430 17.60 -0.34 -24.70
C GLN A 430 16.50 -0.33 -25.78
N GLY A 431 16.34 0.82 -26.44
CA GLY A 431 15.42 0.98 -27.58
C GLY A 431 13.99 1.35 -27.22
N ILE A 432 13.16 1.49 -28.26
CA ILE A 432 11.74 1.86 -28.14
C ILE A 432 10.91 0.59 -27.98
N THR A 433 10.08 0.56 -26.94
CA THR A 433 9.11 -0.52 -26.71
C THR A 433 7.79 -0.18 -27.39
N THR A 434 7.34 -1.00 -28.33
CA THR A 434 6.06 -0.79 -29.03
C THR A 434 4.95 -1.67 -28.43
N VAL A 435 3.79 -1.07 -28.16
CA VAL A 435 2.56 -1.72 -27.71
C VAL A 435 1.45 -1.43 -28.71
N THR A 436 0.75 -2.46 -29.18
CA THR A 436 -0.35 -2.31 -30.13
C THR A 436 -1.67 -2.76 -29.54
N PHE A 437 -2.73 -1.98 -29.77
CA PHE A 437 -4.09 -2.35 -29.34
C PHE A 437 -5.15 -1.60 -30.15
N THR A 438 -6.38 -2.12 -30.19
CA THR A 438 -7.51 -1.46 -30.85
C THR A 438 -8.58 -1.10 -29.82
N PRO A 439 -8.93 0.18 -29.63
CA PRO A 439 -9.93 0.59 -28.66
C PRO A 439 -11.36 0.37 -29.18
N GLU A 440 -12.08 -0.61 -28.63
CA GLU A 440 -13.44 -0.97 -29.04
C GLU A 440 -14.56 -0.13 -28.39
N LYS A 441 -14.24 0.59 -27.30
CA LYS A 441 -15.20 1.37 -26.51
C LYS A 441 -14.70 2.79 -26.33
N THR A 442 -15.60 3.75 -26.50
CA THR A 442 -15.33 5.15 -26.15
C THR A 442 -15.20 5.31 -24.63
N GLY A 443 -14.37 6.24 -24.19
CA GLY A 443 -14.08 6.49 -22.78
C GLY A 443 -12.58 6.52 -22.50
N ASP A 444 -12.23 6.64 -21.22
CA ASP A 444 -10.82 6.70 -20.80
C ASP A 444 -10.27 5.29 -20.56
N ILE A 445 -9.10 5.01 -21.13
CA ILE A 445 -8.31 3.81 -20.89
C ILE A 445 -7.09 4.25 -20.07
N PRO A 446 -7.12 4.11 -18.72
CA PRO A 446 -6.00 4.51 -17.89
C PRO A 446 -4.83 3.53 -18.04
N PHE A 447 -3.61 4.06 -17.96
CA PHE A 447 -2.40 3.27 -17.82
C PHE A 447 -1.53 3.83 -16.69
N ASN A 448 -0.76 2.96 -16.04
CA ASN A 448 0.21 3.38 -15.02
C ASN A 448 1.30 2.31 -14.84
N CYS A 449 2.24 2.56 -13.93
CA CYS A 449 3.22 1.56 -13.56
C CYS A 449 2.58 0.41 -12.77
N SER A 450 3.29 -0.69 -12.58
CA SER A 450 2.83 -1.85 -11.79
C SER A 450 2.40 -1.52 -10.34
N MET A 451 2.86 -0.38 -9.80
CA MET A 451 2.46 0.14 -8.47
C MET A 451 1.44 1.29 -8.52
N GLY A 452 1.06 1.79 -9.70
CA GLY A 452 0.06 2.86 -9.84
C GLY A 452 0.50 4.23 -9.33
N MET A 453 1.81 4.46 -9.24
CA MET A 453 2.40 5.65 -8.60
C MET A 453 3.04 6.65 -9.56
N MET A 454 3.10 6.35 -10.86
CA MET A 454 3.67 7.27 -11.85
C MET A 454 2.70 8.41 -12.20
N THR A 455 2.99 9.19 -13.25
CA THR A 455 2.21 10.39 -13.59
C THR A 455 0.71 10.18 -13.47
N ARG A 456 0.07 11.06 -12.70
CA ARG A 456 -1.37 10.98 -12.45
C ARG A 456 -2.17 11.32 -13.69
N GLY A 457 -3.36 10.72 -13.80
CA GLY A 457 -4.28 10.97 -14.91
C GLY A 457 -3.77 10.44 -16.26
N SER A 458 -2.78 9.55 -16.24
CA SER A 458 -2.22 8.99 -17.47
C SER A 458 -3.20 8.02 -18.12
N GLY A 459 -3.43 8.20 -19.41
CA GLY A 459 -4.45 7.43 -20.10
C GLY A 459 -4.70 7.86 -21.54
N PHE A 460 -5.43 7.01 -22.25
CA PHE A 460 -5.96 7.30 -23.58
C PHE A 460 -7.41 7.73 -23.44
N THR A 461 -7.79 8.86 -24.04
CA THR A 461 -9.19 9.27 -24.19
C THR A 461 -9.68 8.81 -25.55
N VAL A 462 -10.54 7.79 -25.57
CA VAL A 462 -11.10 7.21 -26.79
C VAL A 462 -12.32 7.99 -27.25
N ILE A 463 -12.21 8.67 -28.39
CA ILE A 463 -13.29 9.42 -29.02
C ILE A 463 -14.00 8.59 -30.11
N PRO A 464 -15.30 8.82 -30.35
CA PRO A 464 -16.04 8.11 -31.39
C PRO A 464 -15.48 8.42 -32.79
N ASN A 465 -15.45 7.40 -33.64
CA ASN A 465 -15.05 7.51 -35.04
C ASN A 465 -16.17 8.16 -35.88
N LYS A 466 -16.29 9.49 -35.77
CA LYS A 466 -17.30 10.26 -36.50
C LYS A 466 -16.95 10.47 -37.98
N THR A 467 -15.71 10.21 -38.37
CA THR A 467 -15.15 10.48 -39.70
C THR A 467 -15.18 9.26 -40.64
N GLY A 468 -15.70 8.10 -40.19
CA GLY A 468 -15.79 6.90 -41.03
C GLY A 468 -14.43 6.33 -41.42
N ILE A 469 -13.37 6.66 -40.67
CA ILE A 469 -12.00 6.22 -40.97
C ILE A 469 -11.91 4.72 -40.67
N VAL A 470 -11.74 3.91 -41.70
CA VAL A 470 -11.53 2.46 -41.53
C VAL A 470 -10.06 2.25 -41.18
N GLY A 471 -9.80 1.80 -39.95
CA GLY A 471 -8.46 1.40 -39.53
C GLY A 471 -7.94 0.26 -40.40
N ALA A 472 -6.63 0.19 -40.60
CA ALA A 472 -6.03 -0.98 -41.24
C ALA A 472 -6.45 -2.22 -40.43
N LYS A 473 -7.05 -3.23 -41.10
CA LYS A 473 -7.31 -4.51 -40.43
C LYS A 473 -5.98 -4.98 -39.84
N THR A 474 -5.99 -5.37 -38.57
CA THR A 474 -4.86 -6.02 -37.92
C THR A 474 -4.66 -7.37 -38.58
N GLU A 475 -4.07 -7.40 -39.76
CA GLU A 475 -3.19 -8.50 -40.10
C GLU A 475 -2.05 -8.43 -39.09
N LEU A 476 -1.83 -9.53 -38.37
CA LEU A 476 -0.55 -9.82 -37.75
C LEU A 476 0.50 -9.70 -38.85
N ARG A 477 0.99 -8.48 -39.09
CA ARG A 477 2.17 -8.25 -39.90
C ARG A 477 3.29 -8.83 -39.06
N ALA A 478 3.71 -10.04 -39.45
CA ALA A 478 5.01 -10.56 -39.08
C ALA A 478 6.02 -9.42 -39.23
N ASP A 479 6.86 -9.28 -38.22
CA ASP A 479 7.98 -8.33 -38.16
C ASP A 479 8.70 -8.27 -39.53
N PRO A 480 9.26 -7.12 -39.95
CA PRO A 480 9.95 -6.99 -41.22
C PRO A 480 11.10 -8.01 -41.28
N GLN A 481 10.90 -9.05 -42.08
CA GLN A 481 11.86 -10.10 -42.43
C GLN A 481 12.96 -10.35 -41.39
N ILE A 482 12.60 -10.95 -40.25
CA ILE A 482 13.45 -12.06 -39.79
C ILE A 482 13.25 -13.12 -40.88
N SER A 483 14.32 -13.47 -41.59
CA SER A 483 14.28 -14.50 -42.63
C SER A 483 13.80 -15.81 -42.01
N VAL A 484 12.48 -16.00 -42.01
CA VAL A 484 11.86 -17.31 -41.84
C VAL A 484 12.30 -18.07 -43.05
N CYS A 485 13.27 -18.93 -42.79
CA CYS A 485 14.00 -19.65 -43.77
C CYS A 485 13.00 -20.57 -44.51
N ASP A 486 12.80 -20.33 -45.81
CA ASP A 486 11.83 -21.03 -46.64
C ASP A 486 12.25 -22.51 -46.74
N PRO A 487 11.47 -23.48 -46.22
CA PRO A 487 11.84 -24.89 -46.25
C PRO A 487 11.93 -25.48 -47.66
N ALA A 488 11.52 -24.76 -48.71
CA ALA A 488 11.71 -25.14 -50.10
C ALA A 488 13.05 -24.68 -50.71
N ILE A 489 13.83 -23.85 -50.01
CA ILE A 489 15.13 -23.34 -50.47
C ILE A 489 16.20 -23.82 -49.48
N ALA A 490 17.11 -24.66 -49.98
CA ALA A 490 18.06 -25.47 -49.22
C ALA A 490 18.75 -24.81 -47.99
N SER A 491 18.80 -25.58 -46.89
CA SER A 491 19.67 -25.42 -45.70
C SER A 491 19.28 -24.34 -44.67
N CYS A 492 18.11 -24.50 -44.04
CA CYS A 492 17.78 -23.83 -42.78
C CYS A 492 18.19 -24.71 -41.60
N PRO A 493 18.98 -24.23 -40.62
CA PRO A 493 19.24 -25.00 -39.40
C PRO A 493 17.90 -25.25 -38.66
N GLU A 494 17.64 -26.49 -38.24
CA GLU A 494 16.41 -26.86 -37.54
C GLU A 494 16.21 -25.99 -36.29
N VAL A 495 15.04 -25.34 -36.19
CA VAL A 495 14.66 -24.51 -35.05
C VAL A 495 14.68 -25.34 -33.76
N GLN A 496 15.38 -24.84 -32.74
CA GLN A 496 15.48 -25.49 -31.43
C GLN A 496 14.20 -25.23 -30.62
N LYS A 497 13.41 -26.27 -30.40
CA LYS A 497 12.18 -26.16 -29.61
C LYS A 497 12.49 -26.33 -28.13
N LEU A 498 12.26 -25.27 -27.37
CA LEU A 498 12.38 -25.26 -25.92
C LEU A 498 10.99 -25.12 -25.31
N ALA A 499 10.75 -25.81 -24.20
CA ALA A 499 9.46 -25.77 -23.51
C ALA A 499 9.66 -25.54 -22.02
N ILE A 500 8.86 -24.65 -21.45
CA ILE A 500 8.74 -24.40 -20.01
C ILE A 500 7.28 -24.58 -19.64
N GLU A 501 7.03 -25.42 -18.63
CA GLU A 501 5.74 -25.48 -17.96
C GLU A 501 5.79 -24.58 -16.72
N VAL A 502 4.72 -23.80 -16.52
CA VAL A 502 4.53 -23.02 -15.29
C VAL A 502 3.21 -23.42 -14.66
N SER A 503 3.26 -23.89 -13.42
CA SER A 503 2.07 -24.23 -12.64
C SER A 503 2.26 -23.89 -11.15
N LEU A 504 1.16 -23.69 -10.44
CA LEU A 504 1.19 -23.46 -8.99
C LEU A 504 1.75 -24.67 -8.21
N GLU A 505 1.57 -25.89 -8.72
CA GLU A 505 2.02 -27.13 -8.07
C GLU A 505 3.52 -27.41 -8.29
N ARG A 506 4.00 -27.23 -9.53
CA ARG A 506 5.38 -27.62 -9.91
C ARG A 506 6.32 -26.42 -10.05
N GLY A 507 5.81 -25.19 -9.98
CA GLY A 507 6.59 -23.98 -10.23
C GLY A 507 7.00 -23.87 -11.69
N VAL A 508 8.21 -23.38 -11.95
CA VAL A 508 8.80 -23.26 -13.30
C VAL A 508 9.64 -24.49 -13.60
N VAL A 509 9.28 -25.28 -14.62
CA VAL A 509 9.98 -26.51 -14.99
C VAL A 509 10.13 -26.65 -16.51
N PRO A 510 11.34 -26.86 -17.05
CA PRO A 510 12.64 -26.82 -16.37
C PRO A 510 13.10 -25.38 -16.09
N ARG A 511 13.93 -25.19 -15.06
CA ARG A 511 14.55 -23.88 -14.76
C ARG A 511 15.83 -23.60 -15.55
N SER A 512 16.41 -24.62 -16.18
CA SER A 512 17.61 -24.49 -17.00
C SER A 512 17.40 -25.26 -18.29
N LEU A 513 17.62 -24.58 -19.40
CA LEU A 513 17.49 -25.09 -20.77
C LEU A 513 18.86 -24.98 -21.46
N ILE A 514 19.05 -25.73 -22.53
CA ILE A 514 20.29 -25.70 -23.32
C ILE A 514 19.92 -25.38 -24.77
N ALA A 515 20.65 -24.46 -25.38
CA ALA A 515 20.51 -24.10 -26.78
C ALA A 515 21.88 -23.94 -27.45
N LYS A 516 21.92 -24.00 -28.77
CA LYS A 516 23.11 -23.68 -29.59
C LYS A 516 23.07 -22.25 -30.09
N LYS A 517 24.25 -21.63 -30.14
CA LYS A 517 24.49 -20.33 -30.74
C LYS A 517 24.10 -20.31 -32.21
N ASN A 518 23.60 -19.17 -32.69
CA ASN A 518 23.22 -18.91 -34.08
C ASN A 518 22.13 -19.84 -34.66
N VAL A 519 21.45 -20.61 -33.82
CA VAL A 519 20.32 -21.45 -34.23
C VAL A 519 19.04 -20.91 -33.59
N PRO A 520 17.99 -20.57 -34.36
CA PRO A 520 16.75 -20.01 -33.82
C PRO A 520 16.12 -20.89 -32.73
N ILE A 521 15.57 -20.25 -31.70
CA ILE A 521 14.86 -20.91 -30.60
C ILE A 521 13.36 -20.64 -30.75
N GLU A 522 12.52 -21.67 -30.70
CA GLU A 522 11.07 -21.56 -30.45
C GLU A 522 10.83 -21.91 -28.97
N LEU A 523 10.69 -20.89 -28.12
CA LEU A 523 10.40 -21.04 -26.71
C LEU A 523 8.88 -21.06 -26.49
N THR A 524 8.38 -22.23 -26.10
CA THR A 524 7.01 -22.44 -25.67
C THR A 524 6.92 -22.35 -24.14
N ILE A 525 6.08 -21.45 -23.64
CA ILE A 525 5.76 -21.39 -22.20
C ILE A 525 4.29 -21.76 -22.02
N ASP A 526 4.05 -22.89 -21.37
CA ASP A 526 2.74 -23.40 -21.03
C ASP A 526 2.37 -22.91 -19.63
N ASP A 527 1.68 -21.78 -19.58
CA ASP A 527 1.16 -21.19 -18.35
C ASP A 527 -0.16 -21.83 -17.97
N LYS A 528 -0.14 -22.76 -17.00
CA LYS A 528 -1.33 -23.51 -16.57
C LYS A 528 -2.27 -22.66 -15.70
N ASP A 529 -1.75 -21.64 -15.04
CA ASP A 529 -2.45 -20.86 -14.03
C ASP A 529 -2.18 -19.36 -14.23
N PRO A 530 -3.18 -18.46 -14.28
CA PRO A 530 -2.94 -17.03 -14.48
C PRO A 530 -2.04 -16.44 -13.38
N LEU A 531 -0.83 -16.04 -13.74
CA LEU A 531 0.19 -15.50 -12.82
C LEU A 531 0.01 -13.99 -12.62
N GLY A 532 0.04 -13.52 -11.37
CA GLY A 532 0.01 -12.10 -11.01
C GLY A 532 1.40 -11.47 -10.83
N GLY A 533 1.45 -10.22 -10.35
CA GLY A 533 2.69 -9.56 -9.92
C GLY A 533 3.77 -9.49 -11.01
N CYS A 534 5.05 -9.61 -10.63
CA CYS A 534 6.13 -9.58 -11.62
C CYS A 534 6.14 -10.80 -12.54
N MET A 535 5.55 -11.92 -12.09
CA MET A 535 5.41 -13.16 -12.86
C MET A 535 4.35 -13.07 -13.96
N SER A 536 3.44 -12.08 -13.90
CA SER A 536 2.45 -11.83 -14.95
C SER A 536 3.08 -11.46 -16.29
N VAL A 537 4.36 -11.07 -16.28
CA VAL A 537 5.13 -10.75 -17.48
C VAL A 537 6.54 -11.29 -17.31
N TRP A 538 6.88 -12.32 -18.08
CA TRP A 538 8.26 -12.75 -18.19
C TRP A 538 8.96 -11.96 -19.27
N VAL A 539 10.24 -11.74 -19.10
CA VAL A 539 11.07 -10.99 -20.03
C VAL A 539 12.37 -11.71 -20.26
N ILE A 540 12.84 -11.65 -21.50
CA ILE A 540 14.20 -11.98 -21.88
C ILE A 540 14.84 -10.65 -22.30
N PRO A 541 15.46 -9.91 -21.36
CA PRO A 541 15.85 -8.52 -21.60
C PRO A 541 16.78 -8.35 -22.80
N GLU A 542 17.73 -9.26 -22.96
CA GLU A 542 18.75 -9.25 -24.03
C GLU A 542 18.13 -9.32 -25.44
N TYR A 543 16.98 -9.98 -25.57
CA TYR A 543 16.31 -10.19 -26.86
C TYR A 543 14.99 -9.42 -26.98
N ASN A 544 14.71 -8.50 -26.03
CA ASN A 544 13.48 -7.71 -25.98
C ASN A 544 12.18 -8.55 -26.06
N VAL A 545 12.24 -9.79 -25.58
CA VAL A 545 11.07 -10.69 -25.59
C VAL A 545 10.25 -10.42 -24.33
N THR A 546 8.93 -10.25 -24.50
CA THR A 546 7.97 -10.10 -23.39
C THR A 546 6.89 -11.14 -23.51
N ILE A 547 6.65 -11.89 -22.43
CA ILE A 547 5.76 -13.03 -22.40
C ILE A 547 4.69 -12.77 -21.33
N PRO A 548 3.50 -12.27 -21.70
CA PRO A 548 2.41 -12.09 -20.76
C PRO A 548 1.86 -13.46 -20.33
N MET A 549 1.74 -13.67 -19.02
CA MET A 549 1.27 -14.92 -18.40
C MET A 549 -0.22 -14.79 -18.10
N ASN A 550 -1.04 -15.24 -19.06
CA ASN A 550 -2.49 -15.11 -19.04
C ASN A 550 -3.22 -16.46 -18.85
N GLY A 551 -2.53 -17.52 -18.41
CA GLY A 551 -3.07 -18.88 -18.34
C GLY A 551 -3.22 -19.55 -19.71
N THR A 552 -2.32 -19.22 -20.64
CA THR A 552 -2.32 -19.74 -22.02
C THR A 552 -0.93 -20.16 -22.47
N VAL A 553 -0.86 -21.07 -23.43
CA VAL A 553 0.41 -21.43 -24.08
C VAL A 553 0.88 -20.26 -24.94
N THR A 554 2.08 -19.76 -24.64
CA THR A 554 2.69 -18.64 -25.36
C THR A 554 3.92 -19.13 -26.11
N LYS A 555 4.09 -18.72 -27.37
CA LYS A 555 5.25 -19.08 -28.19
C LYS A 555 6.03 -17.83 -28.58
N ASN A 556 7.34 -17.87 -28.38
CA ASN A 556 8.25 -16.77 -28.72
C ASN A 556 9.43 -17.31 -29.51
N VAL A 557 9.86 -16.58 -30.54
CA VAL A 557 10.98 -16.97 -31.39
C VAL A 557 12.07 -15.91 -31.32
N PHE A 558 13.30 -16.32 -31.05
CA PHE A 558 14.49 -15.46 -31.06
C PHE A 558 15.74 -16.27 -31.36
N THR A 559 16.81 -15.61 -31.82
CA THR A 559 18.06 -16.29 -32.21
C THR A 559 19.21 -15.78 -31.33
N PRO A 560 19.86 -16.66 -30.54
CA PRO A 560 20.98 -16.26 -29.71
C PRO A 560 22.24 -16.03 -30.55
N THR A 561 22.84 -14.84 -30.45
CA THR A 561 24.05 -14.46 -31.21
C THR A 561 25.36 -14.67 -30.45
N GLU A 562 25.27 -14.77 -29.13
CA GLU A 562 26.41 -14.94 -28.21
C GLU A 562 26.25 -16.19 -27.36
N SER A 563 27.39 -16.77 -26.97
CA SER A 563 27.47 -17.95 -26.10
C SER A 563 27.47 -17.48 -24.64
N GLY A 564 26.75 -18.17 -23.75
CA GLY A 564 26.58 -17.72 -22.37
C GLY A 564 25.21 -18.08 -21.80
N THR A 565 24.85 -17.47 -20.68
CA THR A 565 23.58 -17.73 -20.00
C THR A 565 22.60 -16.60 -20.28
N ILE A 566 21.49 -16.92 -20.95
CA ILE A 566 20.38 -16.01 -21.17
C ILE A 566 19.41 -16.15 -20.00
N ASP A 567 19.22 -15.09 -19.22
CA ASP A 567 18.29 -15.09 -18.10
C ASP A 567 16.86 -14.77 -18.55
N ILE A 568 15.94 -15.68 -18.22
CA ILE A 568 14.50 -15.43 -18.28
C ILE A 568 14.10 -14.87 -16.91
N THR A 569 13.63 -13.63 -16.88
CA THR A 569 13.32 -12.93 -15.62
C THR A 569 11.85 -12.52 -15.57
N CYS A 570 11.35 -12.23 -14.38
CA CYS A 570 10.06 -11.58 -14.23
C CYS A 570 10.18 -10.09 -14.56
N SER A 571 9.07 -9.37 -14.70
CA SER A 571 9.05 -7.94 -15.06
C SER A 571 9.78 -7.01 -14.07
N MET A 572 10.12 -7.53 -12.89
CA MET A 572 10.88 -6.86 -11.83
C MET A 572 12.36 -7.30 -11.78
N GLY A 573 12.81 -8.16 -12.72
CA GLY A 573 14.20 -8.60 -12.88
C GLY A 573 14.62 -9.82 -12.07
N SER A 574 13.69 -10.46 -11.37
CA SER A 574 13.98 -11.70 -10.64
C SER A 574 14.13 -12.85 -11.63
N LYS A 575 15.23 -13.59 -11.55
CA LYS A 575 15.53 -14.74 -12.41
C LYS A 575 14.55 -15.89 -12.17
N LEU A 576 13.96 -16.41 -13.25
CA LEU A 576 12.93 -17.45 -13.23
C LEU A 576 13.45 -18.75 -13.85
N ALA A 577 14.10 -18.63 -14.99
CA ALA A 577 14.76 -19.70 -15.71
C ALA A 577 15.97 -19.16 -16.46
N GLU A 578 16.79 -20.04 -17.00
CA GLU A 578 17.94 -19.69 -17.81
C GLU A 578 18.02 -20.59 -19.05
N ILE A 579 18.61 -20.06 -20.12
CA ILE A 579 18.98 -20.81 -21.31
C ILE A 579 20.50 -20.71 -21.45
N ASN A 580 21.18 -21.83 -21.28
CA ASN A 580 22.63 -21.93 -21.49
C ASN A 580 22.90 -22.16 -22.98
N VAL A 581 23.47 -21.14 -23.62
CA VAL A 581 23.85 -21.15 -25.03
C VAL A 581 25.27 -21.68 -25.18
N LEU A 582 25.38 -22.84 -25.82
CA LEU A 582 26.63 -23.49 -26.16
C LEU A 582 27.05 -23.10 -27.58
N ASP A 583 28.35 -23.16 -27.85
CA ASP A 583 28.93 -22.94 -29.18
C ASP A 583 28.49 -23.97 -30.23
#